data_AF-A0A964PAR3-F1
#
_entry.id   AF-A0A964PAR3-F1
#
_cell.length_a   1.000
_cell.length_b   1.000
_cell.length_c   1.000
_cell.angle_alpha   90.00
_cell.angle_beta   90.00
_cell.angle_gamma   90.00
#
_symmetry.space_group_name_H-M   'P 1'
#
loop_
_entity.id
_entity.type
_entity.pdbx_description
1 polymer ?
#
loop_
_entity_poly.entity_id
_entity_poly.type
_entity_poly.pdbx_seq_one_letter_code
_entity_poly.pdbx_strand_id
1 'polypeptide(L)'
;MTVMIGSSATALGQGTAPPLDQFAAPLGGSTNDLFGQSIAINSVFGAIGAPGWVGLVGGVEQPAQGAVNIYANFGDGHFEWQRTLTSNTGVSNDNCGMAVAASTNWVVAGVPGREVMASGASTVQLQAGAVWAWNRSGATWSAVPFEMTHANPKHIDLFGSSVAI
;
A
#
# COMPACT_ATOMS: atom_id res chain seq x y z
N MET A 1 -6.72 38.82 14.36
CA MET A 1 -7.74 39.31 13.41
C MET A 1 -8.05 38.16 12.47
N THR A 2 -9.14 37.45 12.79
CA THR A 2 -9.66 36.30 12.06
C THR A 2 -10.19 36.76 10.70
N VAL A 3 -9.82 36.06 9.62
CA VAL A 3 -10.56 36.15 8.36
C VAL A 3 -11.35 34.86 8.20
N MET A 4 -12.63 34.96 8.56
CA MET A 4 -13.70 34.12 8.04
C MET A 4 -14.13 34.69 6.70
N ILE A 5 -14.15 33.87 5.66
CA ILE A 5 -15.02 34.08 4.50
C ILE A 5 -15.77 32.78 4.28
N GLY A 6 -17.04 32.78 4.69
CA GLY A 6 -17.99 31.74 4.33
C GLY A 6 -18.57 32.00 2.93
N SER A 7 -19.21 30.99 2.38
CA SER A 7 -20.47 31.19 1.67
C SER A 7 -21.27 29.91 1.72
N SER A 8 -22.40 30.01 2.41
CA SER A 8 -23.51 29.07 2.38
C SER A 8 -24.13 29.06 0.98
N ALA A 9 -24.25 27.89 0.37
CA ALA A 9 -25.15 27.67 -0.76
C ALA A 9 -26.28 26.74 -0.32
N THR A 10 -27.43 27.31 0.03
CA THR A 10 -28.71 26.60 0.03
C THR A 10 -29.15 26.46 -1.43
N ALA A 11 -28.91 25.30 -2.04
CA ALA A 11 -29.54 24.89 -3.28
C ALA A 11 -30.57 23.79 -2.96
N LEU A 12 -31.86 24.12 -3.05
CA LEU A 12 -32.94 23.15 -3.03
C LEU A 12 -32.99 22.45 -4.39
N GLY A 13 -32.92 21.12 -4.40
CA GLY A 13 -33.53 20.32 -5.46
C GLY A 13 -32.72 20.06 -6.73
N GLN A 14 -31.46 19.66 -6.61
CA GLN A 14 -30.92 18.53 -7.37
C GLN A 14 -30.06 17.75 -6.38
N GLY A 15 -30.29 16.45 -6.24
CA GLY A 15 -29.40 15.61 -5.45
C GLY A 15 -28.04 15.65 -6.10
N THR A 16 -27.19 16.60 -5.69
CA THR A 16 -25.77 16.58 -5.99
C THR A 16 -25.32 15.23 -5.46
N ALA A 17 -24.91 14.34 -6.36
CA ALA A 17 -24.20 13.14 -5.93
C ALA A 17 -23.18 13.60 -4.88
N PRO A 18 -23.09 12.92 -3.71
CA PRO A 18 -22.05 13.25 -2.75
C PRO A 18 -20.73 13.40 -3.53
N PRO A 19 -19.93 14.44 -3.26
CA PRO A 19 -18.69 14.65 -4.00
C PRO A 19 -17.96 13.31 -4.08
N LEU A 20 -17.57 12.92 -5.30
CA LEU A 20 -16.84 11.68 -5.52
C LEU A 20 -15.60 11.77 -4.64
N ASP A 21 -15.60 11.00 -3.56
CA ASP A 21 -14.50 11.03 -2.63
C ASP A 21 -13.32 10.31 -3.28
N GLN A 22 -12.23 11.04 -3.42
CA GLN A 22 -11.06 10.58 -4.17
C GLN A 22 -10.00 10.12 -3.18
N PHE A 23 -9.44 8.94 -3.39
CA PHE A 23 -8.16 8.57 -2.80
C PHE A 23 -7.05 9.45 -3.41
N ALA A 24 -6.90 10.66 -2.89
CA ALA A 24 -5.85 11.57 -3.33
C ALA A 24 -4.49 10.94 -3.01
N ALA A 25 -3.55 11.00 -3.96
CA ALA A 25 -2.20 10.51 -3.71
C ALA A 25 -1.61 11.17 -2.44
N PRO A 26 -0.82 10.44 -1.64
CA PRO A 26 -0.22 10.98 -0.43
C PRO A 26 0.60 12.24 -0.71
N LEU A 27 0.70 13.11 0.29
CA LEU A 27 1.66 14.22 0.24
C LEU A 27 3.08 13.67 0.04
N GLY A 28 3.75 14.13 -1.02
CA GLY A 28 5.10 13.67 -1.40
C GLY A 28 5.14 12.53 -2.43
N GLY A 29 3.99 12.10 -2.97
CA GLY A 29 3.95 11.13 -4.07
C GLY A 29 4.51 11.67 -5.40
N SER A 30 5.12 10.80 -6.17
CA SER A 30 5.68 11.03 -7.51
C SER A 30 4.84 10.34 -8.59
N THR A 31 4.86 10.85 -9.82
CA THR A 31 4.21 10.19 -10.98
C THR A 31 4.75 8.78 -11.24
N ASN A 32 5.97 8.50 -10.79
CA ASN A 32 6.61 7.21 -10.96
C ASN A 32 6.24 6.19 -9.86
N ASP A 33 5.48 6.59 -8.85
CA ASP A 33 5.10 5.69 -7.75
C ASP A 33 4.09 4.62 -8.18
N LEU A 34 3.45 4.81 -9.34
CA LEU A 34 2.40 3.94 -9.85
C LEU A 34 1.24 3.82 -8.84
N PHE A 35 0.93 4.92 -8.15
CA PHE A 35 -0.16 4.97 -7.18
C PHE A 35 -1.48 4.57 -7.84
N GLY A 36 -2.21 3.65 -7.22
CA GLY A 36 -3.46 3.12 -7.76
C GLY A 36 -3.30 1.87 -8.63
N GLN A 37 -2.08 1.32 -8.75
CA GLN A 37 -1.83 0.09 -9.49
C GLN A 37 -2.68 -1.08 -8.99
N SER A 38 -2.91 -1.16 -7.68
CA SER A 38 -3.81 -2.13 -7.06
C SER A 38 -4.59 -1.48 -5.93
N ILE A 39 -5.81 -1.97 -5.70
CA ILE A 39 -6.77 -1.38 -4.75
C ILE A 39 -7.48 -2.51 -4.01
N ALA A 40 -7.56 -2.39 -2.69
CA ALA A 40 -8.47 -3.18 -1.86
C ALA A 40 -9.23 -2.24 -0.91
N ILE A 41 -10.51 -2.52 -0.67
CA ILE A 41 -11.38 -1.67 0.13
C ILE A 41 -12.30 -2.51 1.00
N ASN A 42 -12.57 -2.05 2.22
CA ASN A 42 -13.56 -2.64 3.10
C ASN A 42 -14.31 -1.53 3.87
N SER A 43 -15.17 -1.91 4.81
CA SER A 43 -15.96 -0.98 5.61
C SER A 43 -15.15 -0.12 6.60
N VAL A 44 -13.84 -0.33 6.70
CA VAL A 44 -12.95 0.30 7.69
C VAL A 44 -11.85 1.12 7.04
N PHE A 45 -11.30 0.68 5.91
CA PHE A 45 -10.24 1.39 5.21
C PHE A 45 -10.16 1.00 3.73
N GLY A 46 -9.50 1.85 2.95
CA GLY A 46 -8.98 1.57 1.61
C GLY A 46 -7.46 1.38 1.66
N ALA A 47 -6.94 0.46 0.85
CA ALA A 47 -5.52 0.18 0.70
C ALA A 47 -5.14 0.27 -0.78
N ILE A 48 -4.20 1.17 -1.10
CA ILE A 48 -3.82 1.51 -2.47
C ILE A 48 -2.34 1.20 -2.67
N GLY A 49 -2.05 0.29 -3.60
CA GLY A 49 -0.68 -0.07 -3.96
C GLY A 49 0.03 1.04 -4.75
N ALA A 50 1.32 1.20 -4.47
CA ALA A 50 2.22 2.11 -5.17
C ALA A 50 3.59 1.41 -5.37
N PRO A 51 3.72 0.45 -6.31
CA PRO A 51 4.92 -0.37 -6.47
C PRO A 51 6.16 0.38 -6.97
N GLY A 52 6.00 1.61 -7.45
CA GLY A 52 7.13 2.49 -7.81
C GLY A 52 7.63 3.36 -6.66
N TRP A 53 6.96 3.34 -5.50
CA TRP A 53 7.29 4.20 -4.36
C TRP A 53 8.75 4.04 -3.93
N VAL A 54 9.42 5.19 -3.71
CA VAL A 54 10.77 5.26 -3.16
C VAL A 54 10.68 5.26 -1.63
N GLY A 55 11.00 4.13 -1.00
CA GLY A 55 11.03 4.06 0.46
C GLY A 55 12.41 4.40 1.02
N LEU A 56 12.47 4.60 2.34
CA LEU A 56 13.70 4.88 3.08
C LEU A 56 13.99 3.73 4.04
N VAL A 57 15.16 3.11 3.89
CA VAL A 57 15.65 2.05 4.78
C VAL A 57 16.99 2.49 5.35
N GLY A 58 17.04 2.68 6.68
CA GLY A 58 18.24 3.19 7.35
C GLY A 58 18.67 4.58 6.89
N GLY A 59 17.74 5.39 6.35
CA GLY A 59 18.03 6.71 5.77
C GLY A 59 18.51 6.70 4.32
N VAL A 60 18.52 5.53 3.67
CA VAL A 60 18.90 5.37 2.26
C VAL A 60 17.66 5.13 1.41
N GLU A 61 17.55 5.84 0.29
CA GLU A 61 16.48 5.66 -0.68
C GLU A 61 16.55 4.28 -1.36
N GLN A 62 15.38 3.64 -1.49
CA GLN A 62 15.20 2.36 -2.17
C GLN A 62 14.18 2.56 -3.31
N PRO A 63 14.64 2.91 -4.53
CA PRO A 63 13.75 3.11 -5.67
C PRO A 63 12.92 1.87 -5.98
N ALA A 64 11.62 2.06 -6.22
CA ALA A 64 10.68 0.96 -6.48
C ALA A 64 10.69 -0.15 -5.42
N GLN A 65 11.03 0.18 -4.16
CA GLN A 65 10.75 -0.68 -3.01
C GLN A 65 9.24 -0.98 -2.95
N GLY A 66 8.45 0.04 -3.30
CA GLY A 66 7.01 -0.02 -3.31
C GLY A 66 6.41 0.21 -1.92
N ALA A 67 5.11 0.50 -1.91
CA ALA A 67 4.37 0.80 -0.70
C ALA A 67 2.89 0.46 -0.83
N VAL A 68 2.19 0.45 0.30
CA VAL A 68 0.72 0.46 0.35
C VAL A 68 0.25 1.66 1.16
N ASN A 69 -0.57 2.51 0.54
CA ASN A 69 -1.16 3.68 1.17
C ASN A 69 -2.51 3.32 1.76
N ILE A 70 -2.68 3.60 3.05
CA ILE A 70 -3.91 3.32 3.79
C ILE A 70 -4.72 4.59 3.95
N TYR A 71 -6.01 4.48 3.67
CA TYR A 71 -7.00 5.53 3.84
C TYR A 71 -8.07 5.06 4.82
N ALA A 72 -8.26 5.78 5.92
CA ALA A 72 -9.25 5.43 6.93
C ALA A 72 -10.66 5.81 6.44
N ASN A 73 -11.62 4.89 6.57
CA ASN A 73 -13.02 5.16 6.27
C ASN A 73 -13.71 5.74 7.52
N PHE A 74 -14.36 6.89 7.39
CA PHE A 74 -15.10 7.55 8.48
C PHE A 74 -16.56 7.11 8.60
N GLY A 75 -17.00 6.18 7.74
CA GLY A 75 -18.31 5.51 7.82
C GLY A 75 -19.44 6.21 7.05
N ASP A 76 -19.18 7.40 6.50
CA ASP A 76 -20.06 8.17 5.62
C ASP A 76 -19.63 8.08 4.14
N GLY A 77 -18.68 7.20 3.82
CA GLY A 77 -18.05 7.08 2.51
C GLY A 77 -16.85 8.00 2.32
N HIS A 78 -16.48 8.78 3.34
CA HIS A 78 -15.27 9.61 3.34
C HIS A 78 -14.03 8.81 3.73
N PHE A 79 -12.95 8.99 2.97
CA PHE A 79 -11.66 8.34 3.12
C PHE A 79 -10.55 9.39 3.22
N GLU A 80 -9.88 9.44 4.37
CA GLU A 80 -8.69 10.29 4.53
C GLU A 80 -7.43 9.45 4.53
N TRP A 81 -6.35 9.99 3.96
CA TRP A 81 -5.03 9.36 4.05
C TRP A 81 -4.64 9.20 5.52
N GLN A 82 -4.33 7.97 5.91
CA GLN A 82 -3.93 7.64 7.27
C GLN A 82 -2.42 7.49 7.36
N ARG A 83 -1.82 6.67 6.49
CA ARG A 83 -0.38 6.40 6.46
C ARG A 83 0.04 5.63 5.22
N THR A 84 1.34 5.65 4.96
CA THR A 84 2.01 4.74 4.03
C THR A 84 2.66 3.58 4.78
N LEU A 85 2.45 2.36 4.29
CA LEU A 85 3.08 1.14 4.78
C LEU A 85 4.23 0.77 3.86
N THR A 86 5.42 0.66 4.44
CA THR A 86 6.65 0.21 3.80
C THR A 86 7.34 -0.83 4.70
N SER A 87 8.32 -1.55 4.15
CA SER A 87 9.15 -2.45 4.94
C SER A 87 10.43 -1.75 5.40
N ASN A 88 10.93 -2.10 6.58
CA ASN A 88 12.25 -1.70 7.05
C ASN A 88 13.39 -2.58 6.49
N THR A 89 13.06 -3.64 5.75
CA THR A 89 14.00 -4.56 5.09
C THR A 89 13.82 -4.61 3.58
N GLY A 90 12.95 -3.75 3.05
CA GLY A 90 12.74 -3.71 1.61
C GLY A 90 13.93 -3.08 0.90
N VAL A 91 14.13 -3.50 -0.32
CA VAL A 91 15.23 -3.07 -1.17
C VAL A 91 14.67 -2.55 -2.49
N SER A 92 15.57 -1.96 -3.27
CA SER A 92 15.21 -1.46 -4.59
C SER A 92 14.60 -2.55 -5.47
N ASN A 93 13.56 -2.21 -6.21
CA ASN A 93 12.81 -3.11 -7.10
C ASN A 93 12.06 -4.27 -6.41
N ASP A 94 11.79 -4.21 -5.11
CA ASP A 94 10.89 -5.17 -4.46
C ASP A 94 9.45 -5.10 -5.03
N ASN A 95 9.03 -3.92 -5.51
CA ASN A 95 7.72 -3.65 -6.11
C ASN A 95 6.53 -4.00 -5.20
N CYS A 96 6.66 -3.73 -3.90
CA CYS A 96 5.57 -3.91 -2.96
C CYS A 96 4.31 -3.14 -3.37
N GLY A 97 3.15 -3.79 -3.33
CA GLY A 97 1.88 -3.16 -3.70
C GLY A 97 1.52 -3.35 -5.17
N MET A 98 2.26 -4.19 -5.91
CA MET A 98 1.84 -4.65 -7.24
C MET A 98 0.47 -5.34 -7.20
N ALA A 99 0.20 -6.08 -6.14
CA ALA A 99 -1.10 -6.62 -5.80
C ALA A 99 -1.39 -6.33 -4.32
N VAL A 100 -2.62 -5.98 -3.98
CA VAL A 100 -3.04 -5.69 -2.60
C VAL A 100 -4.38 -6.38 -2.34
N ALA A 101 -4.48 -7.04 -1.19
CA ALA A 101 -5.73 -7.58 -0.65
C ALA A 101 -5.87 -7.15 0.81
N ALA A 102 -7.12 -6.98 1.27
CA ALA A 102 -7.38 -6.45 2.60
C ALA A 102 -8.57 -7.13 3.27
N SER A 103 -8.42 -7.41 4.57
CA SER A 103 -9.52 -7.73 5.47
C SER A 103 -9.62 -6.66 6.56
N THR A 104 -10.57 -6.77 7.49
CA THR A 104 -10.77 -5.78 8.56
C THR A 104 -9.50 -5.45 9.37
N ASN A 105 -8.62 -6.44 9.57
CA ASN A 105 -7.44 -6.29 10.42
C ASN A 105 -6.11 -6.56 9.69
N TRP A 106 -6.14 -6.84 8.39
CA TRP A 106 -4.95 -7.20 7.62
C TRP A 106 -4.91 -6.50 6.28
N VAL A 107 -3.70 -6.13 5.88
CA VAL A 107 -3.35 -5.78 4.50
C VAL A 107 -2.25 -6.72 4.07
N VAL A 108 -2.44 -7.33 2.91
CA VAL A 108 -1.50 -8.24 2.30
C VAL A 108 -1.09 -7.63 0.96
N ALA A 109 0.22 -7.47 0.74
CA ALA A 109 0.77 -6.89 -0.46
C ALA A 109 1.77 -7.84 -1.12
N GLY A 110 1.63 -7.97 -2.43
CA GLY A 110 2.58 -8.67 -3.28
C GLY A 110 3.90 -7.91 -3.41
N VAL A 111 5.00 -8.65 -3.39
CA VAL A 111 6.39 -8.15 -3.54
C VAL A 111 7.11 -9.00 -4.60
N PRO A 112 6.63 -9.04 -5.85
CA PRO A 112 7.09 -10.00 -6.86
C PRO A 112 8.56 -9.81 -7.27
N GLY A 113 9.12 -8.63 -7.06
CA GLY A 113 10.52 -8.34 -7.35
C GLY A 113 11.50 -8.87 -6.29
N ARG A 114 10.98 -9.33 -5.14
CA ARG A 114 11.81 -9.76 -4.01
C ARG A 114 12.80 -10.86 -4.41
N GLU A 115 14.05 -10.62 -4.09
CA GLU A 115 15.12 -11.60 -4.19
C GLU A 115 15.18 -12.44 -2.91
N VAL A 116 15.31 -13.77 -3.05
CA VAL A 116 15.25 -14.69 -1.91
C VAL A 116 16.43 -15.66 -1.93
N MET A 117 17.12 -15.80 -0.80
CA MET A 117 18.09 -16.88 -0.59
C MET A 117 17.36 -18.14 -0.11
N ALA A 118 17.16 -19.10 -1.01
CA ALA A 118 16.64 -20.42 -0.66
C ALA A 118 17.56 -21.11 0.36
N SER A 119 16.98 -21.83 1.32
CA SER A 119 17.75 -22.66 2.25
C SER A 119 18.57 -23.70 1.47
N GLY A 120 19.88 -23.72 1.70
CA GLY A 120 20.80 -24.62 0.99
C GLY A 120 21.13 -24.20 -0.45
N ALA A 121 20.61 -23.07 -0.95
CA ALA A 121 21.01 -22.55 -2.25
C ALA A 121 22.37 -21.84 -2.16
N SER A 122 23.20 -22.00 -3.19
CA SER A 122 24.47 -21.26 -3.32
C SER A 122 24.29 -19.86 -3.92
N THR A 123 23.11 -19.55 -4.44
CA THR A 123 22.82 -18.30 -5.16
C THR A 123 21.46 -17.73 -4.79
N VAL A 124 21.37 -16.40 -4.82
CA VAL A 124 20.12 -15.66 -4.65
C VAL A 124 19.18 -15.98 -5.80
N GLN A 125 17.91 -16.23 -5.50
CA GLN A 125 16.86 -16.42 -6.49
C GLN A 125 16.25 -15.06 -6.81
N LEU A 126 16.61 -14.52 -7.98
CA LEU A 126 16.13 -13.21 -8.42
C LEU A 126 14.64 -13.29 -8.74
N GLN A 127 13.86 -12.31 -8.28
CA GLN A 127 12.40 -12.24 -8.51
C GLN A 127 11.66 -13.53 -8.12
N ALA A 128 12.14 -14.21 -7.08
CA ALA A 128 11.39 -15.32 -6.50
C ALA A 128 10.07 -14.84 -5.88
N GLY A 129 10.06 -13.59 -5.43
CA GLY A 129 8.88 -12.93 -4.91
C GLY A 129 8.62 -13.24 -3.44
N ALA A 130 7.88 -12.34 -2.81
CA ALA A 130 7.40 -12.46 -1.45
C ALA A 130 6.00 -11.84 -1.32
N VAL A 131 5.43 -12.01 -0.14
CA VAL A 131 4.26 -11.30 0.32
C VAL A 131 4.59 -10.61 1.63
N TRP A 132 4.20 -9.35 1.76
CA TRP A 132 4.27 -8.60 3.00
C TRP A 132 2.87 -8.42 3.58
N ALA A 133 2.70 -8.76 4.86
CA ALA A 133 1.44 -8.63 5.56
C ALA A 133 1.58 -7.71 6.77
N TRP A 134 0.73 -6.68 6.86
CA TRP A 134 0.61 -5.83 8.03
C TRP A 134 -0.70 -6.12 8.73
N ASN A 135 -0.65 -6.18 10.05
CA ASN A 135 -1.86 -6.23 10.87
C ASN A 135 -2.13 -4.88 11.52
N ARG A 136 -3.38 -4.70 11.95
CA ARG A 136 -3.79 -3.56 12.77
C ARG A 136 -4.52 -3.98 14.03
N SER A 137 -4.38 -3.15 15.06
CA SER A 137 -5.18 -3.21 16.29
C SER A 137 -5.84 -1.85 16.50
N GLY A 138 -7.16 -1.78 16.31
CA GLY A 138 -7.84 -0.50 16.16
C GLY A 138 -7.30 0.25 14.95
N ALA A 139 -7.02 1.55 15.08
CA ALA A 139 -6.44 2.36 14.00
C ALA A 139 -4.92 2.17 13.82
N THR A 140 -4.25 1.41 14.68
CA THR A 140 -2.78 1.29 14.67
C THR A 140 -2.32 0.11 13.83
N TRP A 141 -1.55 0.38 12.78
CA TRP A 141 -0.88 -0.64 11.95
C TRP A 141 0.50 -1.00 12.49
N SER A 142 0.92 -2.26 12.31
CA SER A 142 2.29 -2.69 12.56
C SER A 142 3.28 -1.82 11.77
N ALA A 143 4.41 -1.48 12.39
CA ALA A 143 5.45 -0.70 11.73
C ALA A 143 6.23 -1.54 10.71
N VAL A 144 6.30 -2.85 10.93
CA VAL A 144 7.01 -3.81 10.08
C VAL A 144 6.03 -4.86 9.56
N PRO A 145 6.16 -5.31 8.31
CA PRO A 145 5.38 -6.42 7.79
C PRO A 145 5.90 -7.77 8.31
N PHE A 146 5.03 -8.76 8.28
CA PHE A 146 5.43 -10.16 8.20
C PHE A 146 5.79 -10.49 6.75
N GLU A 147 6.99 -11.00 6.51
CA GLU A 147 7.42 -11.46 5.19
C GLU A 147 7.18 -12.96 5.03
N MET A 148 6.56 -13.33 3.91
CA MET A 148 6.30 -14.72 3.52
C MET A 148 6.90 -14.96 2.14
N THR A 149 7.67 -16.02 2.02
CA THR A 149 8.29 -16.45 0.76
C THR A 149 7.81 -17.86 0.39
N HIS A 150 7.93 -18.21 -0.88
CA HIS A 150 7.69 -19.58 -1.31
C HIS A 150 8.67 -20.54 -0.59
N ALA A 151 8.21 -21.72 -0.18
CA ALA A 151 9.04 -22.68 0.57
C ALA A 151 10.23 -23.23 -0.25
N ASN A 152 10.12 -23.17 -1.58
CA ASN A 152 11.17 -23.55 -2.52
C ASN A 152 11.27 -22.47 -3.60
N PRO A 153 11.79 -21.28 -3.27
CA PRO A 153 11.79 -20.15 -4.19
C PRO A 153 12.70 -20.45 -5.38
N LYS A 154 12.24 -20.12 -6.58
CA LYS A 154 12.99 -20.20 -7.84
C LYS A 154 13.06 -18.83 -8.50
N HIS A 155 14.05 -18.68 -9.36
CA HIS A 155 14.16 -17.53 -10.23
C HIS A 155 12.87 -17.30 -11.02
N ILE A 156 12.31 -16.09 -10.92
CA ILE A 156 11.06 -15.67 -11.60
C ILE A 156 9.85 -16.52 -11.19
N ASP A 157 9.79 -16.99 -9.94
CA ASP A 157 8.55 -17.55 -9.38
C ASP A 157 7.47 -16.46 -9.22
N LEU A 158 7.89 -15.20 -9.03
CA LEU A 158 7.01 -14.04 -8.89
C LEU A 158 5.93 -14.27 -7.82
N PHE A 159 6.31 -14.93 -6.71
CA PHE A 159 5.40 -15.14 -5.59
C PHE A 159 4.87 -13.80 -5.09
N GLY A 160 3.56 -13.73 -4.83
CA GLY A 160 2.87 -12.48 -4.50
C GLY A 160 2.45 -11.63 -5.70
N SER A 161 2.68 -12.04 -6.95
CA SER A 161 2.14 -11.35 -8.14
C SER A 161 0.61 -11.21 -8.15
N SER A 162 -0.10 -12.08 -7.40
CA SER A 162 -1.50 -11.94 -7.06
C SER A 162 -1.71 -12.35 -5.60
N VAL A 163 -2.63 -11.67 -4.90
CA VAL A 163 -2.96 -11.94 -3.49
C VAL A 163 -4.47 -11.81 -3.29
N ALA A 164 -5.01 -12.59 -2.35
CA ALA A 164 -6.39 -12.50 -1.88
C ALA A 164 -6.45 -12.90 -0.40
N ILE A 165 -7.38 -12.32 0.34
CA ILE A 165 -7.69 -12.64 1.74
C ILE A 165 -9.18 -12.46 2.03
#